data_AF-A0A8J6EC15-F1
#
_entry.id   AF-A0A8J6EC15-F1
#
_cell.length_a   1.000
_cell.length_b   1.000
_cell.length_c   1.000
_cell.angle_alpha   90.00
_cell.angle_beta   90.00
_cell.angle_gamma   90.00
#
_symmetry.space_group_name_H-M   'P 1'
#
loop_
_entity.id
_entity.type
_entity.pdbx_description
1 polymer ?
#
loop_
_entity_poly.entity_id
_entity_poly.type
_entity_poly.pdbx_seq_one_letter_code
_entity_poly.pdbx_strand_id
1 'polypeptide(L)'
;MKESGSSAPVPLRAEDAGTEPPADVSIIIPMYNAELWLEECLKSVLQQDFGGVLEVSIYNDGSTDCSVGIVQRWKPMLEERDIRLILGGHDSERPRG
;
A
#
# COMPACT_ATOMS: atom_id res chain seq x y z
N MET A 1 -10.15 8.95 -38.74
CA MET A 1 -9.12 7.96 -38.35
C MET A 1 -9.55 7.31 -37.05
N LYS A 2 -9.62 5.98 -37.02
CA LYS A 2 -9.89 5.17 -35.83
C LYS A 2 -8.55 4.88 -35.15
N GLU A 3 -8.43 5.15 -33.85
CA GLU A 3 -7.45 4.46 -33.01
C GLU A 3 -8.20 3.87 -31.81
N SER A 4 -8.70 2.66 -32.03
CA SER A 4 -9.20 1.76 -31.00
C SER A 4 -8.00 1.05 -30.38
N GLY A 5 -7.47 1.59 -29.29
CA GLY A 5 -6.49 0.91 -28.44
C GLY A 5 -7.18 -0.22 -27.66
N SER A 6 -7.17 -1.42 -28.22
CA SER A 6 -7.57 -2.64 -27.50
C SER A 6 -6.43 -3.03 -26.57
N SER A 7 -6.52 -2.68 -25.30
CA SER A 7 -5.70 -3.29 -24.26
C SER A 7 -6.27 -4.68 -23.98
N ALA A 8 -5.72 -5.69 -24.65
CA ALA A 8 -6.00 -7.07 -24.30
C ALA A 8 -5.60 -7.31 -22.82
N PRO A 9 -6.41 -8.03 -22.02
CA PRO A 9 -6.01 -8.40 -20.68
C PRO A 9 -4.81 -9.34 -20.77
N VAL A 10 -3.79 -9.08 -19.96
CA VAL A 10 -2.63 -9.97 -19.81
C VAL A 10 -3.15 -11.35 -19.37
N PRO A 11 -2.80 -12.45 -20.05
CA PRO A 11 -3.35 -13.75 -19.71
C PRO A 11 -2.86 -14.17 -18.31
N LEU A 12 -3.80 -14.38 -17.39
CA LEU A 12 -3.53 -15.01 -16.10
C LEU A 12 -2.94 -16.41 -16.34
N ARG A 13 -1.72 -16.65 -15.88
CA ARG A 13 -1.14 -18.00 -15.83
C ARG A 13 -1.89 -18.82 -14.79
N ALA A 14 -2.26 -20.04 -15.16
CA ALA A 14 -3.10 -20.96 -14.40
C ALA A 14 -2.41 -21.66 -13.19
N GLU A 15 -1.35 -21.07 -12.63
CA GLU A 15 -0.46 -21.72 -11.65
C GLU A 15 -0.45 -20.97 -10.31
N ASP A 16 -1.59 -20.45 -9.87
CA ASP A 16 -1.66 -19.67 -8.64
C ASP A 16 -2.86 -20.07 -7.76
N ALA A 17 -2.86 -21.34 -7.38
CA ALA A 17 -3.81 -21.88 -6.40
C ALA A 17 -3.37 -21.45 -4.99
N GLY A 18 -3.62 -20.18 -4.63
CA GLY A 18 -3.35 -19.67 -3.28
C GLY A 18 -3.24 -18.16 -3.14
N THR A 19 -3.14 -17.40 -4.23
CA THR A 19 -2.95 -15.95 -4.14
C THR A 19 -4.27 -15.25 -4.04
N GLU A 20 -4.44 -14.50 -2.96
CA GLU A 20 -5.52 -13.54 -2.83
C GLU A 20 -5.59 -12.65 -4.08
N PRO A 21 -6.79 -12.20 -4.48
CA PRO A 21 -6.94 -11.40 -5.69
C PRO A 21 -5.96 -10.23 -5.71
N PRO A 22 -5.35 -9.93 -6.87
CA PRO A 22 -4.46 -8.78 -7.01
C PRO A 22 -5.24 -7.50 -6.70
N ALA A 23 -4.57 -6.54 -6.07
CA ALA A 23 -5.19 -5.25 -5.82
C ALA A 23 -5.47 -4.52 -7.15
N ASP A 24 -6.64 -3.92 -7.27
CA ASP A 24 -6.99 -3.06 -8.40
C ASP A 24 -6.18 -1.75 -8.36
N VAL A 25 -5.92 -1.26 -7.13
CA VAL A 25 -5.12 -0.07 -6.85
C VAL A 25 -4.18 -0.36 -5.67
N SER A 26 -2.90 0.02 -5.82
CA SER A 26 -1.92 0.00 -4.72
C SER A 26 -1.43 1.43 -4.46
N ILE A 27 -1.57 1.89 -3.22
CA ILE A 27 -1.08 3.18 -2.73
C ILE A 27 0.30 2.97 -2.13
N ILE A 28 1.33 3.52 -2.78
CA ILE A 28 2.71 3.41 -2.31
C ILE A 28 3.05 4.63 -1.44
N ILE A 29 3.47 4.39 -0.20
CA ILE A 29 3.81 5.43 0.78
C ILE A 29 5.28 5.26 1.18
N PRO A 30 6.23 6.02 0.60
CA PRO A 30 7.57 6.12 1.16
C PRO A 30 7.50 6.82 2.53
N MET A 31 8.23 6.29 3.50
CA MET A 31 8.14 6.71 4.90
C MET A 31 9.54 6.89 5.49
N TYR A 32 9.87 8.12 5.87
CA TYR A 32 11.02 8.45 6.70
C TYR A 32 10.61 9.55 7.69
N ASN A 33 10.69 9.26 8.99
CA ASN A 33 10.33 10.17 10.07
C ASN A 33 9.02 10.94 9.84
N ALA A 34 7.94 10.19 9.64
CA ALA A 34 6.63 10.65 9.20
C ALA A 34 5.58 10.79 10.31
N GLU A 35 5.98 10.72 11.59
CA GLU A 35 5.03 10.62 12.71
C GLU A 35 3.98 11.74 12.75
N LEU A 36 4.32 12.93 12.25
CA LEU A 36 3.46 14.11 12.28
C LEU A 36 2.29 14.07 11.29
N TRP A 37 2.41 13.33 10.18
CA TRP A 37 1.40 13.32 9.09
C TRP A 37 0.87 11.93 8.76
N LEU A 38 1.57 10.87 9.19
CA LEU A 38 1.21 9.51 8.83
C LEU A 38 -0.20 9.12 9.32
N GLU A 39 -0.63 9.59 10.49
CA GLU A 39 -1.99 9.34 10.98
C GLU A 39 -3.07 9.95 10.07
N GLU A 40 -2.88 11.19 9.63
CA GLU A 40 -3.83 11.86 8.73
C GLU A 40 -3.84 11.21 7.35
N CYS A 41 -2.66 10.77 6.86
CA CYS A 41 -2.52 10.02 5.63
C CYS A 41 -3.30 8.70 5.68
N LEU A 42 -3.07 7.87 6.71
CA LEU A 42 -3.75 6.58 6.86
C LEU A 42 -5.26 6.75 7.10
N LYS A 43 -5.67 7.80 7.81
CA LYS A 43 -7.08 8.17 7.94
C LYS A 43 -7.71 8.50 6.60
N SER A 44 -7.01 9.25 5.74
CA SER A 44 -7.47 9.57 4.40
C SER A 44 -7.62 8.34 3.52
N VAL A 45 -6.69 7.39 3.62
CA VAL A 45 -6.78 6.09 2.91
C VAL A 45 -7.96 5.26 3.42
N LEU A 46 -8.16 5.19 4.74
CA LEU A 46 -9.30 4.47 5.33
C LEU A 46 -10.65 5.04 4.87
N GLN A 47 -10.72 6.34 4.58
CA GLN A 47 -11.94 7.05 4.18
C GLN A 47 -12.23 7.01 2.68
N GLN A 48 -11.41 6.32 1.87
CA GLN A 48 -11.69 6.18 0.44
C GLN A 48 -13.02 5.42 0.21
N ASP A 49 -13.73 5.82 -0.84
CA ASP A 49 -14.97 5.23 -1.34
C ASP A 49 -14.76 4.41 -2.63
N PHE A 50 -13.51 4.05 -2.91
CA PHE A 50 -13.13 3.21 -4.04
C PHE A 50 -13.75 1.81 -3.88
N GLY A 51 -14.48 1.36 -4.91
CA GLY A 51 -15.21 0.09 -4.88
C GLY A 51 -14.41 -1.16 -5.29
N GLY A 52 -13.10 -1.02 -5.55
CA GLY A 52 -12.21 -2.13 -5.89
C GLY A 52 -11.33 -2.57 -4.72
N VAL A 53 -10.51 -3.60 -4.95
CA VAL A 53 -9.54 -4.11 -3.98
C VAL A 53 -8.40 -3.11 -3.83
N LEU A 54 -8.17 -2.63 -2.60
CA LEU A 54 -7.15 -1.63 -2.29
C LEU A 54 -5.99 -2.24 -1.50
N GLU A 55 -4.78 -1.87 -1.86
CA GLU A 55 -3.56 -2.17 -1.11
C GLU A 55 -2.85 -0.87 -0.71
N VAL A 56 -2.25 -0.86 0.47
CA VAL A 56 -1.32 0.16 0.93
C VAL A 56 0.03 -0.47 1.13
N SER A 57 1.03 -0.02 0.39
CA SER A 57 2.41 -0.48 0.47
C SER A 57 3.29 0.62 1.03
N ILE A 58 3.72 0.47 2.28
CA ILE A 58 4.55 1.44 2.99
C ILE A 58 5.99 0.96 2.94
N TYR A 59 6.91 1.83 2.52
CA TYR A 59 8.34 1.56 2.53
C TYR A 59 9.04 2.43 3.57
N ASN A 60 9.49 1.81 4.67
CA ASN A 60 10.27 2.49 5.70
C ASN A 60 11.74 2.66 5.30
N ASP A 61 12.16 3.90 5.06
CA ASP A 61 13.52 4.26 4.66
C ASP A 61 14.41 4.59 5.89
N GLY A 62 14.32 3.76 6.94
CA GLY A 62 15.12 3.91 8.16
C GLY A 62 14.61 4.95 9.17
N SER A 63 13.28 5.08 9.35
CA SER A 63 12.71 5.99 10.36
C SER A 63 13.18 5.65 11.77
N THR A 64 13.52 6.68 12.55
CA THR A 64 13.97 6.58 13.95
C THR A 64 12.93 7.11 14.94
N ASP A 65 11.84 7.66 14.43
CA ASP A 65 10.72 8.21 15.20
C ASP A 65 9.60 7.17 15.42
N CYS A 66 8.40 7.61 15.82
CA CYS A 66 7.29 6.70 16.10
C CYS A 66 6.57 6.16 14.85
N SER A 67 7.04 6.45 13.63
CA SER A 67 6.32 6.14 12.37
C SER A 67 5.94 4.66 12.22
N VAL A 68 6.87 3.75 12.49
CA VAL A 68 6.61 2.29 12.40
C VAL A 68 5.53 1.87 13.39
N GLY A 69 5.54 2.44 14.61
CA GLY A 69 4.53 2.18 15.63
C GLY A 69 3.14 2.67 15.20
N ILE A 70 3.06 3.81 14.50
CA ILE A 70 1.82 4.30 13.91
C ILE A 70 1.31 3.30 12.86
N VAL A 71 2.13 2.85 11.92
CA VAL A 71 1.72 1.84 10.91
C VAL A 71 1.15 0.59 11.56
N GLN A 72 1.83 0.06 12.58
CA GLN A 72 1.38 -1.14 13.31
C GLN A 72 0.04 -0.94 14.00
N ARG A 73 -0.19 0.24 14.61
CA ARG A 73 -1.47 0.57 15.26
C ARG A 73 -2.62 0.68 14.26
N TRP A 74 -2.34 1.15 13.04
CA TRP A 74 -3.34 1.33 11.98
C TRP A 74 -3.68 0.06 11.20
N LYS A 75 -2.82 -0.96 11.24
CA LYS A 75 -2.99 -2.22 10.50
C LYS A 75 -4.37 -2.87 10.70
N PRO A 76 -4.90 -3.07 11.93
CA PRO A 76 -6.20 -3.72 12.11
C PRO A 76 -7.36 -2.92 11.49
N MET A 77 -7.33 -1.58 11.58
CA MET A 77 -8.38 -0.73 11.01
C MET A 77 -8.40 -0.78 9.47
N LEU A 78 -7.23 -0.91 8.84
CA LEU A 78 -7.14 -1.09 7.39
C LEU A 78 -7.66 -2.48 6.97
N GLU A 79 -7.25 -3.53 7.69
CA GLU A 79 -7.71 -4.90 7.44
C GLU A 79 -9.23 -5.06 7.64
N GLU A 80 -9.82 -4.39 8.63
CA GLU A 80 -11.29 -4.32 8.83
C GLU A 80 -12.04 -3.68 7.65
N ARG A 81 -11.35 -2.94 6.79
CA ARG A 81 -11.90 -2.32 5.58
C ARG A 81 -11.49 -3.06 4.30
N ASP A 82 -10.99 -4.28 4.43
CA ASP A 82 -10.45 -5.09 3.33
C ASP A 82 -9.30 -4.39 2.58
N ILE A 83 -8.59 -3.47 3.26
CA ILE A 83 -7.40 -2.81 2.73
C ILE A 83 -6.18 -3.58 3.20
N ARG A 84 -5.48 -4.21 2.25
CA ARG A 84 -4.24 -4.94 2.54
C ARG A 84 -3.12 -3.96 2.87
N LEU A 85 -2.42 -4.16 3.99
CA LEU A 85 -1.24 -3.39 4.35
C LEU A 85 0.04 -4.22 4.17
N ILE A 86 0.95 -3.74 3.33
CA ILE A 86 2.31 -4.25 3.19
C ILE A 86 3.26 -3.22 3.79
N LEU A 87 4.09 -3.65 4.75
CA LEU A 87 5.16 -2.83 5.30
C LEU A 87 6.51 -3.44 4.90
N GLY A 88 7.22 -2.75 4.03
CA GLY A 88 8.62 -3.04 3.67
C GLY A 88 9.56 -1.99 4.25
N GLY A 89 10.86 -2.17 4.04
CA GLY A 89 11.88 -1.20 4.41
C GLY A 89 13.25 -1.81 4.61
N HIS A 90 14.17 -1.01 5.13
CA HIS A 90 15.48 -1.48 5.58
C HIS A 90 15.93 -0.80 6.88
N ASP A 91 16.86 -1.44 7.58
CA ASP A 91 17.33 -0.98 8.90
C ASP A 91 18.60 -0.12 8.84
N SER A 92 18.97 0.45 7.68
CA SER A 92 20.14 1.34 7.66
C SER A 92 19.86 2.67 8.36
N GLU A 93 20.86 3.17 9.09
CA GLU A 93 20.85 4.47 9.78
C GLU A 93 20.72 5.68 8.83
N ARG A 94 20.68 5.44 7.51
CA ARG A 94 20.56 6.47 6.48
C ARG A 94 19.49 6.07 5.45
N PRO A 95 18.66 7.04 4.99
CA PRO A 95 17.73 6.83 3.89
C PRO A 95 18.49 6.50 2.60
N ARG A 96 17.99 5.59 1.76
CA ARG A 96 18.70 5.13 0.55
C ARG A 96 18.20 5.72 -0.76
N GLY A 97 17.01 6.32 -0.80
CA GLY A 97 16.50 7.07 -1.96
C GLY A 97 16.30 6.27 -3.24
#